data_AF-A0A7Y2IA35-F1
#
_entry.id   AF-A0A7Y2IA35-F1
#
_cell.length_a   1.000
_cell.length_b   1.000
_cell.length_c   1.000
_cell.angle_alpha   90.00
_cell.angle_beta   90.00
_cell.angle_gamma   90.00
#
_symmetry.space_group_name_H-M   'P 1'
#
loop_
_entity.id
_entity.type
_entity.pdbx_description
1 polymer ?
#
loop_
_entity_poly.entity_id
_entity_poly.type
_entity_poly.pdbx_seq_one_letter_code
_entity_poly.pdbx_strand_id
1 'polypeptide(L)' 'GAKDQKQEGVNLCVEMINELQQIEGVRGVHIMAFRQEDRVAEIVERSGVLGDREPWRPRREWEELASSDEEAVQI' A
#
# COMPACT_ATOMS: atom_id res chain seq x y z
N GLY A 1 14.70 9.42 22.86
CA GLY A 1 13.99 8.93 21.66
C GLY A 1 13.41 10.12 20.91
N ALA A 2 12.97 9.92 19.67
CA ALA A 2 12.38 10.96 18.84
C ALA A 2 11.13 11.59 19.49
N LYS A 3 10.86 12.86 19.20
CA LYS A 3 9.69 13.60 19.71
C LYS A 3 8.38 12.98 19.23
N ASP A 4 8.33 12.55 17.98
CA ASP A 4 7.26 11.73 17.43
C ASP A 4 7.85 10.40 16.94
N GLN A 5 7.73 9.37 17.77
CA GLN A 5 8.28 8.06 17.45
C GLN A 5 7.55 7.36 16.30
N LYS A 6 6.25 7.64 16.12
CA LYS A 6 5.49 7.01 15.04
C LYS A 6 5.90 7.61 13.71
N GLN A 7 6.02 8.93 13.64
CA GLN A 7 6.47 9.60 12.43
C GLN A 7 7.93 9.25 12.09
N GLU A 8 8.77 9.16 13.11
CA GLU A 8 10.15 8.70 12.91
C GLU A 8 10.20 7.28 12.34
N GLY A 9 9.36 6.37 12.81
CA GLY A 9 9.24 5.03 12.25
C GLY A 9 8.86 5.04 10.76
N VAL A 10 7.95 5.92 10.36
CA VAL A 10 7.59 6.11 8.94
C VAL A 10 8.78 6.63 8.13
N ASN A 11 9.48 7.65 8.63
CA ASN A 11 10.66 8.22 7.95
C ASN A 11 11.73 7.15 7.72
N LEU A 12 12.03 6.37 8.75
CA LEU A 12 12.98 5.26 8.67
C LEU A 12 12.52 4.19 7.67
N CYS A 13 11.24 3.81 7.67
CA CYS A 13 10.71 2.88 6.68
C CYS A 13 10.91 3.37 5.23
N VAL A 14 10.66 4.66 4.98
CA VAL A 14 10.86 5.27 3.65
C VAL A 14 12.33 5.25 3.25
N GLU A 15 13.24 5.64 4.15
CA GLU A 15 14.68 5.63 3.92
C GLU A 15 15.19 4.22 3.62
N MET A 16 14.81 3.23 4.44
CA MET A 16 15.19 1.83 4.23
C MET A 16 14.70 1.30 2.87
N ILE A 17 13.46 1.59 2.48
CA ILE A 17 12.93 1.16 1.19
C ILE A 17 13.74 1.77 0.03
N ASN A 18 14.12 3.05 0.13
CA ASN A 18 14.91 3.72 -0.89
C ASN A 18 16.31 3.11 -1.03
N GLU A 19 16.97 2.77 0.08
CA GLU A 19 18.26 2.08 0.08
C GLU A 19 18.15 0.66 -0.50
N LEU A 20 17.15 -0.11 -0.07
CA LEU A 20 16.93 -1.48 -0.56
C LEU A 20 16.64 -1.54 -2.06
N GLN A 21 15.97 -0.52 -2.62
CA GLN A 21 15.72 -0.42 -4.06
C GLN A 21 16.99 -0.27 -4.90
N GLN A 22 18.11 0.18 -4.32
CA GLN A 22 19.40 0.28 -5.02
C GLN A 22 20.15 -1.06 -5.08
N ILE A 23 19.70 -2.09 -4.36
CA ILE A 23 20.36 -3.39 -4.31
C ILE A 23 19.90 -4.24 -5.50
N GLU A 24 20.85 -4.70 -6.31
CA GLU A 24 20.58 -5.58 -7.45
C GLU A 24 19.85 -6.87 -7.01
N GLY A 25 18.75 -7.19 -7.69
CA GLY A 25 17.93 -8.37 -7.43
C GLY A 25 16.76 -8.15 -6.46
N VAL A 26 16.66 -7.00 -5.78
CA VAL A 26 15.49 -6.66 -4.97
C VAL A 26 14.33 -6.29 -5.89
N ARG A 27 13.22 -7.03 -5.79
CA ARG A 27 12.02 -6.83 -6.65
C ARG A 27 10.85 -6.14 -5.94
N GLY A 28 10.96 -5.94 -4.63
CA GLY A 28 9.91 -5.33 -3.83
C GLY A 28 10.12 -5.57 -2.33
N VAL A 29 9.15 -5.10 -1.54
CA VAL A 29 9.16 -5.17 -0.08
C VAL A 29 7.81 -5.69 0.41
N HIS A 30 7.81 -6.36 1.56
CA HIS A 30 6.61 -6.72 2.28
C HIS A 30 6.50 -5.84 3.53
N ILE A 31 5.47 -5.01 3.60
CA ILE A 31 5.27 -4.07 4.71
C ILE A 31 4.31 -4.70 5.72
N MET A 32 4.80 -4.90 6.95
CA MET A 32 4.00 -5.32 8.09
C MET A 32 3.71 -4.10 8.97
N ALA A 33 2.45 -3.68 9.05
CA ALA A 33 2.06 -2.45 9.74
C ALA A 33 0.98 -2.70 10.81
N PHE A 34 1.27 -3.59 11.77
CA PHE A 34 0.31 -3.94 12.82
C PHE A 34 -0.06 -2.72 13.68
N ARG A 35 -1.35 -2.38 13.72
CA ARG A 35 -1.93 -1.20 14.40
C ARG A 35 -1.44 0.15 13.87
N GLN A 36 -0.86 0.16 12.67
CA GLN A 36 -0.43 1.36 11.93
C GLN A 36 -0.75 1.21 10.43
N GLU A 37 -1.81 0.48 10.12
CA GLU A 37 -2.23 0.14 8.75
C GLU A 37 -2.55 1.41 7.93
N ASP A 38 -3.02 2.46 8.60
CA ASP A 38 -3.28 3.79 8.04
C ASP A 38 -2.02 4.45 7.47
N ARG A 39 -0.84 4.12 8.00
CA ARG A 39 0.45 4.69 7.56
C ARG A 39 1.05 3.97 6.37
N VAL A 40 0.54 2.81 5.98
CA VAL A 40 1.04 2.06 4.81
C VAL A 40 0.91 2.91 3.55
N ALA A 41 -0.20 3.63 3.39
CA ALA A 41 -0.42 4.52 2.25
C ALA A 41 0.67 5.59 2.17
N GLU A 42 0.98 6.26 3.29
CA GLU A 42 2.03 7.27 3.37
C GLU A 42 3.41 6.69 3.03
N ILE A 43 3.76 5.50 3.57
CA ILE A 43 5.05 4.85 3.28
C ILE A 43 5.17 4.53 1.79
N VAL A 44 4.12 3.95 1.18
CA VAL A 44 4.12 3.57 -0.23
C VAL A 44 4.23 4.80 -1.14
N GLU A 45 3.49 5.86 -0.85
CA GLU A 45 3.52 7.11 -1.62
C GLU A 45 4.88 7.81 -1.50
N ARG A 46 5.41 7.98 -0.29
CA ARG A 46 6.67 8.68 -0.05
C ARG A 46 7.91 7.92 -0.52
N SER A 47 7.89 6.58 -0.46
CA SER A 47 9.01 5.75 -0.95
C SER A 47 9.00 5.58 -2.46
N GLY A 48 7.89 5.91 -3.14
CA GLY A 48 7.74 5.66 -4.57
C GLY A 48 7.87 4.18 -4.95
N VAL A 49 7.75 3.26 -3.98
CA VAL A 49 8.12 1.85 -4.16
C VAL A 49 7.31 1.15 -5.24
N LEU A 50 6.11 1.64 -5.55
CA LEU A 50 5.30 1.10 -6.65
C LEU A 50 5.86 1.47 -8.02
N GLY A 51 6.56 2.59 -8.19
CA GLY A 51 6.97 3.08 -9.51
C GLY A 51 5.76 3.17 -10.44
N ASP A 52 5.87 2.56 -11.62
CA ASP A 52 4.80 2.49 -12.62
C ASP A 52 3.76 1.38 -12.34
N ARG A 53 3.87 0.66 -11.21
CA ARG A 53 2.95 -0.43 -10.86
C ARG A 53 1.66 0.13 -10.27
N GLU A 54 0.54 -0.36 -10.77
CA GLU A 54 -0.75 -0.09 -10.14
C GLU A 54 -0.93 -0.91 -8.84
N PRO A 55 -1.53 -0.34 -7.79
CA PRO A 55 -1.90 -1.10 -6.60
C PRO A 55 -2.80 -2.27 -6.95
N TRP A 56 -2.46 -3.46 -6.46
CA TRP A 56 -3.29 -4.64 -6.69
C TRP A 56 -4.67 -4.47 -6.05
N ARG A 57 -5.71 -4.61 -6.88
CA ARG A 57 -7.12 -4.57 -6.50
C ARG A 57 -7.71 -5.94 -6.87
N PRO A 58 -7.83 -6.90 -5.94
CA PRO A 58 -8.56 -8.12 -6.24
C PRO A 58 -9.99 -7.75 -6.56
N ARG A 59 -10.53 -8.34 -7.64
CA ARG A 59 -11.95 -8.24 -7.94
C ARG A 59 -12.72 -8.75 -6.73
N ARG A 60 -13.54 -7.92 -6.08
CA ARG A 60 -14.44 -8.43 -5.07
C ARG A 60 -15.56 -9.14 -5.82
N GLU A 61 -15.71 -10.44 -5.58
CA GLU A 61 -16.88 -11.24 -5.96
C GLU A 61 -18.22 -10.50 -5.74
N TRP A 62 -18.26 -9.58 -4.76
CA TRP A 62 -19.44 -8.83 -4.36
C TRP A 62 -19.72 -7.61 -5.25
N GLU A 63 -18.71 -7.10 -5.97
CA GLU A 63 -18.86 -6.00 -6.94
C GLU A 63 -19.51 -6.51 -8.24
N GLU A 64 -19.28 -7.77 -8.63
CA GLU A 64 -19.98 -8.42 -9.75
C GLU A 64 -21.44 -8.77 -9.40
N LEU A 65 -21.70 -9.16 -8.15
CA LEU A 65 -23.06 -9.41 -7.66
C LEU A 65 -23.86 -8.11 -7.62
N ALA A 66 -23.27 -7.02 -7.09
CA ALA A 66 -23.92 -5.71 -7.05
C ALA A 66 -24.21 -5.14 -8.44
N SER A 67 -23.33 -5.37 -9.43
CA SER A 67 -23.60 -4.95 -10.82
C SER A 67 -24.70 -5.78 -11.50
N SER A 68 -24.93 -7.01 -11.04
CA SER A 68 -26.00 -7.88 -11.54
C SER A 68 -27.36 -7.54 -10.92
N ASP A 69 -27.37 -7.02 -9.69
CA ASP A 69 -28.58 -6.58 -8.99
C ASP A 69 -29.09 -5.22 -9.52
N GLU A 70 -28.22 -4.31 -9.97
CA GLU A 70 -28.64 -3.04 -10.57
C GLU A 70 -29.39 -3.21 -11.92
N GLU A 71 -29.06 -4.25 -12.71
CA GLU A 71 -29.83 -4.60 -13.93
C GLU A 71 -31.24 -5.16 -13.60
N ALA A 72 -31.44 -5.74 -12.42
CA ALA A 72 -32.73 -6.29 -11.99
C ALA A 72 -33.74 -5.23 -11.49
N VAL A 73 -33.29 -3.99 -11.28
CA VAL A 73 -34.12 -2.88 -10.76
C VAL A 73 -34.73 -2.02 -11.89
N GLN A 74 -34.47 -2.35 -13.16
CA GLN A 74 -35.06 -1.67 -14.33
C GLN A 74 -36.26 -2.38 -14.98
N ILE A 75 -36.95 -3.30 -14.28
CA ILE A 75 -38.21 -3.93 -14.76
C ILE A 75 -39.43 -3.33 -14.07
#